data_AF-A0A2V9Q8P3-F1
#
_entry.id   AF-A0A2V9Q8P3-F1
#
_cell.length_a   1.000
_cell.length_b   1.000
_cell.length_c   1.000
_cell.angle_alpha   90.00
_cell.angle_beta   90.00
_cell.angle_gamma   90.00
#
_symmetry.space_group_name_H-M   'P 1'
#
loop_
_entity.id
_entity.type
_entity.pdbx_description
1 polymer ?
#
loop_
_entity_poly.entity_id
_entity_poly.type
_entity_poly.pdbx_seq_one_letter_code
_entity_poly.pdbx_strand_id
1 'polypeptide(L)'
;MTVVRVVDIVPAERSDETDLNWQPSIAINPANPDEIVVSAYKEPPNNVGYSYSYDRGQTWQINFSEPGEQKDQSAGFGGSGELYWTVAFKPISGIATLHVLRTTNLSTAGPLPEIDTPRPEIDQPYAHVLTHGEPTPPDKDRLYVGYIDRSHNMGDSAIATVDVCLDARAAAPSFTQVPIEFRASFPLDGYEVRPAAHSDGKIYVAYKSWLSYN
;
A
#
# COMPACT_ATOMS: atom_id res chain seq x y z
N MET A 1 21.26 -24.24 13.74
CA MET A 1 21.07 -23.03 14.56
C MET A 1 20.60 -21.95 13.63
N THR A 2 19.37 -21.46 13.79
CA THR A 2 18.85 -20.36 12.96
C THR A 2 19.31 -19.06 13.59
N VAL A 3 20.06 -18.25 12.84
CA VAL A 3 20.43 -16.90 13.27
C VAL A 3 19.32 -15.96 12.80
N VAL A 4 18.71 -15.24 13.74
CA VAL A 4 17.77 -14.16 13.42
C VAL A 4 18.58 -12.86 13.40
N ARG A 5 18.52 -12.13 12.28
CA ARG A 5 19.10 -10.79 12.16
C ARG A 5 17.99 -9.77 12.41
N VAL A 6 18.23 -8.86 13.35
CA VAL A 6 17.40 -7.68 13.56
C VAL A 6 18.09 -6.53 12.86
N VAL A 7 17.35 -5.79 12.04
CA VAL A 7 17.86 -4.66 11.28
C VAL A 7 17.02 -3.44 11.63
N ASP A 8 17.69 -2.36 12.04
CA ASP A 8 17.09 -1.04 12.11
C ASP A 8 17.20 -0.40 10.72
N ILE A 9 16.06 -0.06 10.15
CA ILE A 9 15.96 0.54 8.82
C ILE A 9 15.87 2.06 8.86
N VAL A 10 15.74 2.65 10.05
CA VAL A 10 15.79 4.11 10.21
C VAL A 10 17.24 4.55 9.98
N PRO A 11 17.50 5.48 9.03
CA PRO A 11 18.84 5.99 8.82
C PRO A 11 19.43 6.58 10.11
N ALA A 12 20.74 6.41 10.32
CA ALA A 12 21.39 6.89 11.55
C ALA A 12 21.22 8.41 11.77
N GLU A 13 21.17 9.19 10.69
CA GLU A 13 20.90 10.64 10.70
C GLU A 13 19.47 11.01 11.16
N ARG A 14 18.61 10.01 11.37
CA ARG A 14 17.22 10.13 11.80
C ARG A 14 16.90 9.26 13.02
N SER A 15 17.93 8.74 13.69
CA SER A 15 17.77 7.83 14.83
C SER A 15 17.21 8.50 16.10
N ASP A 16 17.09 9.83 16.09
CA ASP A 16 16.45 10.63 17.12
C ASP A 16 15.01 11.04 16.76
N GLU A 17 14.44 10.47 15.70
CA GLU A 17 13.05 10.70 15.34
C GLU A 17 12.10 10.27 16.48
N THR A 18 11.04 11.06 16.68
CA THR A 18 10.02 10.83 17.71
C THR A 18 8.61 10.78 17.12
N ASP A 19 8.54 10.62 15.79
CA ASP A 19 7.28 10.63 15.07
C ASP A 19 6.52 9.34 15.31
N LEU A 20 5.19 9.46 15.22
CA LEU A 20 4.29 8.34 15.43
C LEU A 20 4.19 7.52 14.15
N ASN A 21 5.05 6.52 14.06
CA ASN A 21 5.23 5.66 12.91
C ASN A 21 4.35 4.40 12.99
N TRP A 22 3.03 4.58 12.93
CA TRP A 22 2.05 3.56 13.33
C TRP A 22 1.62 2.57 12.24
N GLN A 23 2.15 2.68 11.03
CA GLN A 23 1.61 1.96 9.87
C GLN A 23 2.72 1.38 8.98
N PRO A 24 3.54 0.46 9.50
CA PRO A 24 4.58 -0.14 8.70
C PRO A 24 4.00 -1.09 7.64
N SER A 25 4.67 -1.16 6.50
CA SER A 25 4.43 -2.16 5.46
C SER A 25 5.75 -2.76 5.03
N ILE A 26 5.75 -4.06 4.74
CA ILE A 26 6.88 -4.78 4.16
C ILE A 26 6.39 -5.62 2.98
N ALA A 27 7.13 -5.56 1.88
CA ALA A 27 6.92 -6.38 0.70
C ALA A 27 8.24 -7.04 0.31
N ILE A 28 8.20 -8.33 0.02
CA ILE A 28 9.34 -9.10 -0.48
C ILE A 28 8.98 -9.52 -1.89
N ASN A 29 9.88 -9.29 -2.84
CA ASN A 29 9.65 -9.67 -4.22
C ASN A 29 9.70 -11.21 -4.35
N PRO A 30 8.59 -11.88 -4.73
CA PRO A 30 8.58 -13.33 -4.87
C PRO A 30 9.39 -13.84 -6.07
N ALA A 31 9.63 -13.01 -7.09
CA ALA A 31 10.48 -13.32 -8.23
C ALA A 31 11.97 -13.12 -7.94
N ASN A 32 12.31 -12.19 -7.03
CA ASN A 32 13.67 -11.91 -6.59
C ASN A 32 13.71 -11.57 -5.09
N PRO A 33 13.88 -12.55 -4.18
CA PRO A 33 13.83 -12.28 -2.74
C PRO A 33 14.97 -11.42 -2.18
N ASP A 34 15.92 -11.00 -3.01
CA ASP A 34 16.92 -10.00 -2.66
C ASP A 34 16.33 -8.58 -2.65
N GLU A 35 15.21 -8.38 -3.35
CA GLU A 35 14.42 -7.17 -3.35
C GLU A 35 13.39 -7.15 -2.21
N ILE A 36 13.52 -6.15 -1.35
CA ILE A 36 12.61 -5.89 -0.23
C ILE A 36 12.25 -4.41 -0.25
N VAL A 37 10.98 -4.09 -0.04
CA VAL A 37 10.49 -2.72 0.16
C VAL A 37 9.87 -2.62 1.54
N VAL A 38 10.21 -1.56 2.26
CA VAL A 38 9.62 -1.24 3.56
C VAL A 38 9.21 0.23 3.61
N SER A 39 8.04 0.47 4.19
CA SER A 39 7.64 1.76 4.71
C SER A 39 7.47 1.63 6.21
N ALA A 40 8.06 2.54 6.98
CA ALA A 40 7.98 2.45 8.44
C ALA A 40 8.17 3.79 9.15
N TYR A 41 8.46 4.89 8.46
CA TYR A 41 8.65 6.18 9.10
C TYR A 41 8.19 7.33 8.20
N LYS A 42 7.88 8.47 8.81
CA LYS A 42 7.53 9.70 8.08
C LYS A 42 8.73 10.22 7.31
N GLU A 43 8.58 10.66 6.07
CA GLU A 43 9.71 11.21 5.29
C GLU A 43 9.94 12.71 5.52
N PRO A 44 11.12 13.27 5.18
CA PRO A 44 11.37 14.70 5.28
C PRO A 44 10.31 15.49 4.49
N PRO A 45 10.01 16.74 4.89
CA PRO A 45 8.98 17.55 4.23
C PRO A 45 9.15 17.57 2.71
N ASN A 46 8.02 17.47 1.99
CA ASN A 46 7.93 17.48 0.52
C ASN A 46 8.52 16.25 -0.19
N ASN A 47 8.88 15.19 0.53
CA ASN A 47 9.30 13.92 -0.06
C ASN A 47 8.31 12.81 0.30
N VAL A 48 8.00 11.98 -0.69
CA VAL A 48 7.23 10.75 -0.53
C VAL A 48 8.06 9.62 -1.11
N GLY A 49 8.25 8.56 -0.33
CA GLY A 49 9.18 7.52 -0.69
C GLY A 49 9.02 6.25 0.11
N TYR A 50 9.91 5.32 -0.19
CA TYR A 50 10.02 4.03 0.49
C TYR A 50 11.49 3.64 0.63
N SER A 51 11.77 2.85 1.66
CA SER A 51 13.05 2.17 1.80
C SER A 51 13.04 0.88 0.98
N TYR A 52 14.17 0.57 0.36
CA TYR A 52 14.35 -0.67 -0.36
C TYR A 52 15.73 -1.28 -0.14
N SER A 53 15.84 -2.57 -0.44
CA SER A 53 17.08 -3.35 -0.42
C SER A 53 17.15 -4.19 -1.70
N TYR A 54 18.37 -4.41 -2.20
CA TYR A 54 18.68 -5.32 -3.31
C TYR A 54 19.56 -6.51 -2.87
N ASP A 55 19.74 -6.71 -1.57
CA ASP A 55 20.66 -7.70 -1.01
C ASP A 55 20.07 -8.42 0.21
N ARG A 56 18.75 -8.66 0.20
CA ARG A 56 18.01 -9.35 1.28
C ARG A 56 18.04 -8.60 2.62
N GLY A 57 18.04 -7.27 2.57
CA GLY A 57 18.05 -6.41 3.74
C GLY A 57 19.44 -6.27 4.38
N GLN A 58 20.52 -6.58 3.67
CA GLN A 58 21.89 -6.37 4.17
C GLN A 58 22.25 -4.89 4.17
N THR A 59 21.90 -4.18 3.10
CA THR A 59 21.94 -2.73 2.94
C THR A 59 20.57 -2.18 2.56
N TRP A 60 20.33 -0.91 2.90
CA TRP A 60 19.08 -0.20 2.66
C TRP A 60 19.35 1.15 2.00
N GLN A 61 18.45 1.52 1.10
CA GLN A 61 18.45 2.80 0.40
C GLN A 61 17.04 3.39 0.46
N ILE A 62 16.93 4.72 0.36
CA ILE A 62 15.63 5.41 0.28
C ILE A 62 15.45 5.91 -1.14
N ASN A 63 14.26 5.72 -1.71
CA ASN A 63 13.86 6.36 -2.95
C ASN A 63 12.75 7.38 -2.68
N PHE A 64 13.01 8.65 -2.98
CA PHE A 64 12.00 9.70 -3.00
C PHE A 64 11.48 9.87 -4.43
N SER A 65 10.38 9.20 -4.76
CA SER A 65 9.83 9.22 -6.12
C SER A 65 8.79 10.33 -6.30
N GLU A 66 7.91 10.56 -5.32
CA GLU A 66 6.83 11.56 -5.44
C GLU A 66 7.09 12.83 -4.63
N PRO A 67 6.67 14.00 -5.15
CA PRO A 67 6.65 15.24 -4.39
C PRO A 67 5.38 15.30 -3.50
N GLY A 68 5.55 15.65 -2.23
CA GLY A 68 4.41 15.89 -1.34
C GLY A 68 4.68 15.58 0.12
N GLU A 69 3.64 15.70 0.94
CA GLU A 69 3.68 15.29 2.33
C GLU A 69 3.12 13.87 2.44
N GLN A 70 4.00 12.89 2.64
CA GLN A 70 3.64 11.50 2.82
C GLN A 70 2.70 11.31 4.02
N LYS A 71 1.66 10.49 3.83
CA LYS A 71 0.79 9.98 4.89
C LYS A 71 1.02 8.49 5.03
N ASP A 72 0.08 7.71 4.53
CA ASP A 72 0.01 6.29 4.75
C ASP A 72 0.39 5.56 3.47
N GLN A 73 1.04 4.43 3.59
CA GLN A 73 1.45 3.66 2.43
C GLN A 73 1.61 2.19 2.76
N SER A 74 1.43 1.39 1.72
CA SER A 74 1.79 0.00 1.72
C SER A 74 2.21 -0.45 0.33
N ALA A 75 2.91 -1.58 0.31
CA ALA A 75 3.49 -2.11 -0.90
C ALA A 75 3.18 -3.62 -1.01
N GLY A 76 3.11 -4.10 -2.24
CA GLY A 76 3.06 -5.51 -2.54
C GLY A 76 3.78 -5.78 -3.86
N PHE A 77 4.45 -6.93 -3.95
CA PHE A 77 5.04 -7.38 -5.21
C PHE A 77 4.14 -8.40 -5.90
N GLY A 78 4.02 -8.26 -7.21
CA GLY A 78 3.53 -9.35 -8.06
C GLY A 78 4.56 -10.45 -8.22
N GLY A 79 4.09 -11.62 -8.62
CA GLY A 79 4.87 -12.77 -9.09
C GLY A 79 5.72 -12.46 -10.32
N SER A 80 5.40 -11.40 -11.06
CA SER A 80 6.23 -10.81 -12.11
C SER A 80 7.49 -10.10 -11.59
N GLY A 81 7.52 -9.75 -10.29
CA GLY A 81 8.51 -8.88 -9.68
C GLY A 81 8.17 -7.39 -9.75
N GLU A 82 7.04 -7.01 -10.34
CA GLU A 82 6.55 -5.63 -10.33
C GLU A 82 6.13 -5.22 -8.91
N LEU A 83 6.61 -4.05 -8.46
CA LEU A 83 6.15 -3.41 -7.23
C LEU A 83 4.85 -2.66 -7.52
N TYR A 84 3.84 -2.90 -6.69
CA TYR A 84 2.63 -2.09 -6.58
C TYR A 84 2.69 -1.34 -5.26
N TRP A 85 2.69 -0.01 -5.34
CA TRP A 85 2.80 0.86 -4.20
C TRP A 85 1.53 1.70 -4.09
N THR A 86 0.81 1.53 -2.98
CA THR A 86 -0.38 2.32 -2.68
C THR A 86 -0.02 3.32 -1.61
N VAL A 87 -0.11 4.61 -1.95
CA VAL A 87 0.34 5.69 -1.09
C VAL A 87 -0.68 6.81 -1.06
N ALA A 88 -1.01 7.25 0.14
CA ALA A 88 -1.72 8.50 0.37
C ALA A 88 -0.68 9.59 0.65
N PHE A 89 -0.70 10.67 -0.13
CA PHE A 89 0.10 11.85 0.17
C PHE A 89 -0.68 13.13 -0.13
N LYS A 90 -0.27 14.21 0.53
CA LYS A 90 -0.84 15.54 0.29
C LYS A 90 0.07 16.32 -0.65
N PRO A 91 -0.45 16.84 -1.78
CA PRO A 91 0.16 18.00 -2.40
C PRO A 91 0.24 19.13 -1.36
N ILE A 92 1.22 20.03 -1.46
CA ILE A 92 1.63 21.02 -0.42
C ILE A 92 0.47 21.82 0.23
N SER A 93 -0.70 21.93 -0.40
CA SER A 93 -1.91 22.58 0.13
C SER A 93 -3.21 21.78 -0.05
N GLY A 94 -3.08 20.47 -0.31
CA GLY A 94 -4.18 19.60 -0.74
C GLY A 94 -4.73 18.67 0.33
N ILE A 95 -5.81 18.00 -0.05
CA ILE A 95 -6.36 16.84 0.66
C ILE A 95 -5.44 15.65 0.40
N ALA A 96 -5.37 14.70 1.35
CA ALA A 96 -4.63 13.47 1.12
C ALA A 96 -5.32 12.68 -0.01
N THR A 97 -4.54 12.28 -1.00
CA THR A 97 -5.02 11.59 -2.18
C THR A 97 -4.34 10.24 -2.28
N LEU A 98 -5.11 9.18 -2.50
CA LEU A 98 -4.59 7.86 -2.83
C LEU A 98 -4.04 7.88 -4.25
N HIS A 99 -2.80 7.41 -4.38
CA HIS A 99 -2.16 7.06 -5.63
C HIS A 99 -1.84 5.56 -5.62
N VAL A 100 -2.11 4.89 -6.74
CA VAL A 100 -1.71 3.50 -6.96
C VAL A 100 -0.64 3.52 -8.05
N LEU A 101 0.59 3.23 -7.64
CA LEU A 101 1.81 3.38 -8.44
C LEU A 101 2.41 2.02 -8.75
N ARG A 102 3.12 1.92 -9.88
CA ARG A 102 3.76 0.67 -10.32
C ARG A 102 5.17 0.89 -10.84
N THR A 103 6.11 0.02 -10.47
CA THR A 103 7.48 0.05 -11.02
C THR A 103 8.12 -1.34 -11.07
N THR A 104 9.01 -1.55 -12.03
CA THR A 104 9.94 -2.70 -12.09
C THR A 104 11.33 -2.37 -11.54
N ASN A 105 11.57 -1.11 -11.15
CA ASN A 105 12.87 -0.65 -10.67
C ASN A 105 12.68 0.25 -9.45
N LEU A 106 13.12 -0.25 -8.29
CA LEU A 106 12.97 0.39 -6.98
C LEU A 106 13.79 1.67 -6.83
N SER A 107 14.81 1.85 -7.67
CA SER A 107 15.68 3.03 -7.67
C SER A 107 15.33 4.03 -8.77
N THR A 108 14.15 3.90 -9.39
CA THR A 108 13.67 4.85 -10.40
C THR A 108 13.59 6.24 -9.81
N ALA A 109 14.30 7.20 -10.42
CA ALA A 109 14.27 8.58 -9.97
C ALA A 109 13.04 9.31 -10.52
N GLY A 110 12.38 10.08 -9.65
CA GLY A 110 11.20 10.87 -9.99
C GLY A 110 9.89 10.06 -9.97
N PRO A 111 8.77 10.71 -10.34
CA PRO A 111 7.43 10.15 -10.18
C PRO A 111 7.26 8.81 -10.87
N LEU A 112 6.69 7.85 -10.16
CA LEU A 112 6.36 6.54 -10.69
C LEU A 112 5.07 6.62 -11.53
N PRO A 113 4.89 5.72 -12.50
CA PRO A 113 3.65 5.60 -13.24
C PRO A 113 2.45 5.31 -12.34
N GLU A 114 1.41 6.12 -12.46
CA GLU A 114 0.08 5.83 -11.93
C GLU A 114 -0.62 4.76 -12.76
N ILE A 115 -1.26 3.82 -12.08
CA ILE A 115 -2.06 2.76 -12.72
C ILE A 115 -3.55 2.85 -12.38
N ASP A 116 -3.93 3.76 -11.48
CA ASP A 116 -5.31 4.11 -11.16
C ASP A 116 -5.47 5.64 -11.13
N THR A 117 -6.70 6.12 -11.27
CA THR A 117 -6.98 7.55 -11.12
C THR A 117 -6.86 7.96 -9.65
N PRO A 118 -6.10 9.03 -9.33
CA PRO A 118 -5.96 9.48 -7.95
C PRO A 118 -7.29 9.86 -7.31
N ARG A 119 -7.50 9.45 -6.05
CA ARG A 119 -8.76 9.66 -5.32
C ARG A 119 -8.53 10.37 -3.99
N PRO A 120 -9.20 11.51 -3.73
CA PRO A 120 -9.04 12.26 -2.48
C PRO A 120 -9.77 11.58 -1.33
N GLU A 121 -9.44 11.99 -0.09
CA GLU A 121 -10.15 11.59 1.14
C GLU A 121 -10.06 10.09 1.47
N ILE A 122 -9.08 9.41 0.89
CA ILE A 122 -8.71 8.05 1.24
C ILE A 122 -7.67 8.07 2.36
N ASP A 123 -7.83 7.15 3.33
CA ASP A 123 -6.92 7.03 4.48
C ASP A 123 -6.54 5.55 4.67
N GLN A 124 -5.27 5.33 5.04
CA GLN A 124 -4.61 4.03 5.25
C GLN A 124 -4.82 2.96 4.15
N PRO A 125 -4.24 3.15 2.94
CA PRO A 125 -4.32 2.14 1.89
C PRO A 125 -3.41 0.93 2.15
N TYR A 126 -3.99 -0.26 2.05
CA TYR A 126 -3.34 -1.56 2.22
C TYR A 126 -3.42 -2.40 0.95
N ALA A 127 -2.30 -2.51 0.26
CA ALA A 127 -2.11 -3.35 -0.91
C ALA A 127 -1.97 -4.82 -0.53
N HIS A 128 -2.66 -5.66 -1.29
CA HIS A 128 -2.39 -7.09 -1.37
C HIS A 128 -2.35 -7.50 -2.84
N VAL A 129 -1.27 -8.19 -3.23
CA VAL A 129 -1.07 -8.65 -4.61
C VAL A 129 -1.06 -10.17 -4.62
N LEU A 130 -1.84 -10.74 -5.54
CA LEU A 130 -1.84 -12.17 -5.82
C LEU A 130 -1.62 -12.36 -7.32
N THR A 131 -0.57 -13.09 -7.68
CA THR A 131 -0.39 -13.55 -9.05
C THR A 131 -1.09 -14.88 -9.23
N HIS A 132 -2.11 -14.88 -10.06
CA HIS A 132 -2.91 -16.08 -10.30
C HIS A 132 -2.21 -16.94 -11.38
N GLY A 133 -1.76 -18.13 -10.99
CA GLY A 133 -1.16 -19.10 -11.88
C GLY A 133 -2.20 -20.05 -12.48
N GLU A 134 -2.74 -19.73 -13.65
CA GLU A 134 -3.39 -20.67 -14.57
C GLU A 134 -2.51 -20.82 -15.82
N PRO A 135 -2.53 -21.95 -16.55
CA PRO A 135 -1.41 -22.39 -17.37
C PRO A 135 -1.22 -21.61 -18.67
N THR A 136 -2.14 -20.73 -19.11
CA THR A 136 -1.83 -19.76 -20.18
C THR A 136 -2.95 -18.71 -20.44
N PRO A 137 -2.58 -17.44 -20.72
CA PRO A 137 -1.30 -16.92 -20.31
C PRO A 137 -1.27 -16.96 -18.78
N PRO A 138 -0.15 -17.35 -18.18
CA PRO A 138 0.02 -17.16 -16.75
C PRO A 138 0.07 -15.63 -16.51
N ASP A 139 0.40 -15.17 -15.31
CA ASP A 139 1.04 -13.86 -15.17
C ASP A 139 0.13 -12.61 -15.06
N LYS A 140 -1.13 -12.74 -14.64
CA LYS A 140 -1.89 -11.56 -14.17
C LYS A 140 -1.65 -11.33 -12.69
N ASP A 141 -1.20 -10.12 -12.37
CA ASP A 141 -1.19 -9.64 -10.99
C ASP A 141 -2.57 -9.09 -10.67
N ARG A 142 -3.21 -9.66 -9.65
CA ARG A 142 -4.45 -9.13 -9.08
C ARG A 142 -4.06 -8.26 -7.89
N LEU A 143 -4.45 -7.00 -7.94
CA LEU A 143 -4.19 -6.03 -6.89
C LEU A 143 -5.50 -5.72 -6.16
N TYR A 144 -5.46 -5.86 -4.85
CA TYR A 144 -6.53 -5.51 -3.93
C TYR A 144 -6.03 -4.40 -3.02
N VAL A 145 -6.76 -3.28 -2.94
CA VAL A 145 -6.37 -2.14 -2.09
C VAL A 145 -7.48 -1.91 -1.08
N GLY A 146 -7.25 -2.26 0.18
CA GLY A 146 -8.18 -1.96 1.26
C GLY A 146 -7.91 -0.58 1.86
N TYR A 147 -8.94 0.20 2.11
CA TYR A 147 -8.81 1.53 2.70
C TYR A 147 -10.14 1.97 3.29
N ILE A 148 -10.14 3.11 3.99
CA ILE A 148 -11.38 3.80 4.32
C ILE A 148 -11.61 4.98 3.36
N ASP A 149 -12.84 5.11 2.88
CA ASP A 149 -13.25 6.15 1.93
C ASP A 149 -14.06 7.24 2.65
N ARG A 150 -13.40 8.36 3.00
CA ARG A 150 -14.09 9.49 3.66
C ARG A 150 -14.84 10.40 2.69
N SER A 151 -14.74 10.16 1.38
CA SER A 151 -15.44 10.95 0.35
C SER A 151 -16.91 10.63 0.21
N HIS A 152 -17.33 9.47 0.75
CA HIS A 152 -18.74 9.15 0.86
C HIS A 152 -19.44 10.17 1.75
N ASN A 153 -20.24 11.03 1.11
CA ASN A 153 -20.91 12.19 1.69
C ASN A 153 -22.12 11.82 2.58
N MET A 154 -22.08 10.70 3.29
CA MET A 154 -23.25 10.10 3.92
C MET A 154 -23.12 10.20 5.43
N GLY A 155 -24.22 10.48 6.13
CA GLY A 155 -24.35 10.27 7.58
C GLY A 155 -24.25 8.80 8.01
N ASP A 156 -23.62 7.96 7.17
CA ASP A 156 -23.39 6.54 7.29
C ASP A 156 -21.88 6.34 7.42
N SER A 157 -21.47 6.09 8.64
CA SER A 157 -20.18 5.66 9.17
C SER A 157 -19.50 4.45 8.49
N ALA A 158 -20.19 3.78 7.56
CA ALA A 158 -19.73 2.62 6.81
C ALA A 158 -18.84 3.06 5.63
N ILE A 159 -17.53 3.07 5.83
CA ILE A 159 -16.56 3.65 4.90
C ILE A 159 -15.46 2.65 4.49
N ALA A 160 -15.44 1.45 5.07
CA ALA A 160 -14.50 0.41 4.67
C ALA A 160 -14.76 -0.03 3.21
N THR A 161 -13.72 0.06 2.38
CA THR A 161 -13.79 -0.23 0.93
C THR A 161 -12.57 -1.03 0.49
N VAL A 162 -12.76 -1.87 -0.54
CA VAL A 162 -11.66 -2.55 -1.24
C VAL A 162 -11.76 -2.23 -2.72
N ASP A 163 -10.66 -1.74 -3.31
CA ASP A 163 -10.51 -1.78 -4.75
C ASP A 163 -10.12 -3.16 -5.23
N VAL A 164 -10.71 -3.57 -6.34
CA VAL A 164 -10.39 -4.80 -7.04
C VAL A 164 -9.85 -4.48 -8.43
N CYS A 165 -8.59 -4.83 -8.67
CA CYS A 165 -7.98 -4.84 -10.01
C CYS A 165 -7.56 -6.26 -10.38
N LEU A 166 -8.20 -6.83 -11.41
CA LEU A 166 -7.97 -8.23 -11.82
C LEU A 166 -6.82 -8.40 -12.82
N ASP A 167 -6.27 -7.30 -13.33
CA ASP A 167 -5.15 -7.28 -14.28
C ASP A 167 -4.32 -6.01 -14.10
N ALA A 168 -3.58 -5.94 -12.99
CA ALA A 168 -2.80 -4.78 -12.61
C ALA A 168 -1.58 -4.55 -13.52
N ARG A 169 -1.23 -5.51 -14.38
CA ARG A 169 -0.16 -5.41 -15.41
C ARG A 169 -0.66 -4.90 -16.76
N ALA A 170 -1.97 -4.76 -16.95
CA ALA A 170 -2.52 -4.18 -18.16
C ALA A 170 -1.92 -2.78 -18.43
N ALA A 171 -1.89 -2.38 -19.70
CA ALA A 171 -1.45 -1.04 -20.08
C ALA A 171 -2.38 0.06 -19.50
N ALA A 172 -3.67 -0.26 -19.33
CA ALA A 172 -4.66 0.55 -18.64
C ALA A 172 -5.47 -0.36 -17.71
N PRO A 173 -5.00 -0.60 -16.48
CA PRO A 173 -5.73 -1.42 -15.52
C PRO A 173 -7.08 -0.81 -15.16
N SER A 174 -8.03 -1.66 -14.76
CA SER A 174 -9.35 -1.23 -14.31
C SER A 174 -9.52 -1.59 -12.84
N PHE A 175 -9.97 -0.61 -12.05
CA PHE A 175 -10.24 -0.74 -10.62
C PHE A 175 -11.74 -0.65 -10.38
N THR A 176 -12.26 -1.56 -9.56
CA THR A 176 -13.65 -1.54 -9.09
C THR A 176 -13.66 -1.32 -7.60
N GLN A 177 -14.29 -0.23 -7.14
CA GLN A 177 -14.52 0.03 -5.72
C GLN A 177 -15.63 -0.87 -5.20
N VAL A 178 -15.33 -1.62 -4.13
CA VAL A 178 -16.28 -2.50 -3.45
C VAL A 178 -16.38 -2.08 -2.00
N PRO A 179 -17.42 -1.34 -1.59
CA PRO A 179 -17.73 -1.13 -0.18
C PRO A 179 -17.91 -2.49 0.50
N ILE A 180 -17.39 -2.66 1.72
CA ILE A 180 -17.46 -3.94 2.45
C ILE A 180 -18.22 -3.83 3.76
N GLU A 181 -18.37 -2.63 4.32
CA GLU A 181 -19.29 -2.38 5.42
C GLU A 181 -20.55 -1.73 4.87
N PHE A 182 -21.70 -2.23 5.32
CA PHE A 182 -23.03 -1.77 4.88
C PHE A 182 -23.96 -1.49 6.07
N ARG A 183 -23.51 -1.77 7.29
CA ARG A 183 -24.24 -1.49 8.54
C ARG A 183 -23.88 -0.09 8.99
N ALA A 184 -24.84 0.59 9.60
CA ALA A 184 -24.55 1.80 10.36
C ALA A 184 -23.52 1.47 11.47
N SER A 185 -22.29 1.93 11.29
CA SER A 185 -21.26 1.96 12.33
C SER A 185 -21.41 3.23 13.19
N PHE A 186 -20.64 3.37 14.26
CA PHE A 186 -20.57 4.59 15.05
C PHE A 186 -19.26 4.59 15.84
N PRO A 187 -18.44 5.66 15.77
CA PRO A 187 -18.61 6.85 14.94
C PRO A 187 -18.22 6.65 13.46
N LEU A 188 -17.31 5.71 13.16
CA LEU A 188 -16.79 5.36 11.83
C LEU A 188 -16.24 3.92 11.87
N ASP A 189 -15.97 3.31 10.70
CA ASP A 189 -15.12 2.13 10.63
C ASP A 189 -13.67 2.44 11.04
N GLY A 190 -12.97 1.45 11.58
CA GLY A 190 -11.55 1.55 11.87
C GLY A 190 -10.70 1.55 10.61
N TYR A 191 -9.58 2.26 10.66
CA TYR A 191 -8.73 2.56 9.52
C TYR A 191 -8.08 1.35 8.82
N GLU A 192 -7.94 0.23 9.51
CA GLU A 192 -7.28 -0.97 8.97
C GLU A 192 -8.27 -1.85 8.18
N VAL A 193 -8.24 -1.74 6.85
CA VAL A 193 -8.93 -2.65 5.93
C VAL A 193 -7.88 -3.50 5.21
N ARG A 194 -7.75 -4.78 5.62
CA ARG A 194 -6.66 -5.68 5.19
C ARG A 194 -7.19 -6.79 4.27
N PRO A 195 -7.05 -6.67 2.94
CA PRO A 195 -7.37 -7.75 2.02
C PRO A 195 -6.27 -8.83 2.04
N ALA A 196 -6.68 -10.08 1.81
CA ALA A 196 -5.82 -11.22 1.55
C ALA A 196 -6.52 -12.13 0.53
N ALA A 197 -5.84 -12.49 -0.54
CA ALA A 197 -6.40 -13.32 -1.60
C ALA A 197 -5.77 -14.71 -1.58
N HIS A 198 -6.61 -15.72 -1.73
CA HIS A 198 -6.20 -17.11 -1.87
C HIS A 198 -6.15 -17.50 -3.35
N SER A 199 -5.28 -18.44 -3.70
CA SER A 199 -5.04 -18.86 -5.08
C SER A 199 -6.27 -19.43 -5.78
N ASP A 200 -7.25 -19.96 -5.04
CA ASP A 200 -8.55 -20.43 -5.53
C ASP A 200 -9.52 -19.29 -5.94
N GLY A 201 -9.09 -18.04 -5.81
CA GLY A 201 -9.86 -16.85 -6.16
C GLY A 201 -10.72 -16.28 -5.02
N LYS A 202 -10.72 -16.87 -3.82
CA LYS A 202 -11.36 -16.26 -2.65
C LYS A 202 -10.55 -15.08 -2.14
N ILE A 203 -11.25 -14.01 -1.79
CA ILE A 203 -10.66 -12.81 -1.18
C ILE A 203 -11.26 -12.70 0.22
N TYR A 204 -10.40 -12.62 1.22
CA TYR A 204 -10.74 -12.38 2.61
C TYR A 204 -10.39 -10.94 2.93
N VAL A 205 -11.23 -10.27 3.71
CA VAL A 205 -10.95 -8.91 4.16
C VAL A 205 -11.19 -8.84 5.65
N ALA A 206 -10.18 -8.43 6.40
CA ALA A 206 -10.30 -8.11 7.80
C ALA A 206 -10.44 -6.60 7.96
N TYR A 207 -11.44 -6.18 8.73
CA TYR A 207 -11.71 -4.76 8.98
C TYR A 207 -12.41 -4.59 10.34
N LYS A 208 -12.38 -3.38 10.89
CA LYS A 208 -13.00 -3.05 12.19
C LYS A 208 -14.25 -2.22 11.92
N SER A 209 -15.43 -2.77 12.21
CA SER A 209 -16.66 -1.98 12.25
C SER A 209 -16.96 -1.62 13.70
N TRP A 210 -16.94 -0.32 14.01
CA TRP A 210 -17.28 0.15 15.36
C TRP A 210 -18.79 0.34 15.45
N LEU A 211 -19.41 -0.22 16.48
CA LEU A 211 -20.86 -0.08 16.72
C LEU A 211 -21.17 0.90 17.86
N SER A 212 -20.13 1.30 18.60
CA SER A 212 -20.18 2.23 19.72
C SER A 212 -18.76 2.66 20.08
N TYR A 213 -18.62 3.85 20.68
CA TYR A 213 -17.40 4.27 21.38
C TYR A 213 -17.70 4.46 22.88
N ASN A 214 -16.69 4.27 23.73
CA ASN A 214 -16.72 4.64 25.15
C ASN A 214 -15.94 5.93 25.37
#